data_AF-A0A535EUK1-F1
#
_entry.id   AF-A0A535EUK1-F1
#
_cell.length_a   1.000
_cell.length_b   1.000
_cell.length_c   1.000
_cell.angle_alpha   90.00
_cell.angle_beta   90.00
_cell.angle_gamma   90.00
#
_symmetry.space_group_name_H-M   'P 1'
#
loop_
_entity.id
_entity.type
_entity.pdbx_description
1 polymer ?
#
loop_
_entity_poly.entity_id
_entity_poly.type
_entity_poly.pdbx_seq_one_letter_code
_entity_poly.pdbx_strand_id
1 'polypeptide(L)' 'MAEFTRHSRVREVVEKRPDGRDLLYRHGLNLGEGFVDVLSQYESLEEAAREGRLRDLDGLIFALNNASKK' A
#
# COMPACT_ATOMS: atom_id res chain seq x y z
N MET A 1 1.72 -14.38 10.51
CA MET A 1 2.23 -13.38 9.55
C MET A 1 1.01 -12.67 8.98
N ALA A 2 0.93 -11.35 9.06
CA ALA A 2 -0.19 -10.65 8.42
C ALA A 2 0.08 -10.65 6.91
N GLU A 3 -0.64 -11.50 6.18
CA GLU A 3 -0.58 -11.51 4.72
C GLU A 3 -1.31 -10.28 4.18
N PHE A 4 -0.61 -9.42 3.46
CA PHE A 4 -1.23 -8.29 2.78
C PHE A 4 -1.98 -8.79 1.56
N THR A 5 -3.19 -8.29 1.33
CA THR A 5 -4.04 -8.66 0.20
C THR A 5 -4.53 -7.39 -0.52
N ARG A 6 -5.16 -7.55 -1.69
CA ARG A 6 -5.78 -6.42 -2.42
C ARG A 6 -6.87 -5.68 -1.62
N HIS A 7 -7.48 -6.37 -0.65
CA HIS A 7 -8.49 -5.80 0.26
C HIS A 7 -7.87 -5.18 1.52
N SER A 8 -6.55 -5.29 1.70
CA SER A 8 -5.85 -4.59 2.76
C SER A 8 -5.94 -3.09 2.53
N ARG A 9 -6.14 -2.34 3.62
CA ARG A 9 -6.20 -0.88 3.56
C ARG A 9 -4.80 -0.31 3.45
N VAL A 10 -4.69 0.82 2.76
CA VAL A 10 -3.43 1.57 2.65
C VAL A 10 -2.88 1.90 4.05
N ARG A 11 -3.75 2.32 4.98
CA ARG A 11 -3.37 2.57 6.38
C ARG A 11 -2.76 1.34 7.05
N GLU A 12 -3.33 0.16 6.86
CA GLU A 12 -2.80 -1.07 7.46
C GLU A 12 -1.39 -1.40 6.94
N VAL A 13 -1.13 -1.12 5.66
CA VAL A 13 0.21 -1.30 5.07
C VAL A 13 1.23 -0.40 5.77
N VAL A 14 0.88 0.87 6.01
CA VAL A 14 1.79 1.82 6.66
C VAL A 14 1.94 1.55 8.16
N GLU A 15 0.86 1.15 8.85
CA GLU A 15 0.91 0.83 10.28
C GLU A 15 1.63 -0.48 10.58
N LYS A 16 1.42 -1.52 9.75
CA LYS A 16 2.00 -2.85 9.97
C LYS A 16 3.40 -2.99 9.38
N ARG A 17 3.82 -2.08 8.51
CA ARG A 17 5.09 -2.19 7.80
C ARG A 17 5.87 -0.87 7.73
N PRO A 18 7.07 -0.81 8.33
CA PRO A 18 7.86 0.42 8.35
C PRO A 18 8.31 0.87 6.95
N ASP A 19 8.55 -0.07 6.03
CA ASP A 19 8.87 0.16 4.61
C ASP A 19 7.62 0.30 3.72
N GLY A 20 6.41 0.17 4.26
CA GLY A 20 5.16 0.17 3.49
C GLY A 20 4.97 1.44 2.66
N ARG A 21 5.31 2.61 3.22
CA ARG A 21 5.20 3.90 2.51
C ARG A 21 6.14 4.00 1.31
N ASP A 22 7.37 3.51 1.43
CA ASP A 22 8.34 3.49 0.33
C ASP A 22 7.90 2.50 -0.76
N LEU A 23 7.40 1.32 -0.39
CA LEU A 23 6.84 0.37 -1.35
C LEU A 23 5.64 0.96 -2.10
N LEU A 24 4.67 1.56 -1.40
CA LEU A 24 3.53 2.21 -2.04
C LEU A 24 3.98 3.27 -3.05
N TYR A 25 4.95 4.10 -2.68
CA TYR A 25 5.52 5.12 -3.57
C TYR A 25 6.19 4.50 -4.81
N ARG A 26 6.99 3.45 -4.66
CA ARG A 26 7.65 2.74 -5.78
C ARG A 26 6.66 2.11 -6.75
N HIS A 27 5.52 1.66 -6.26
CA HIS A 27 4.43 1.08 -7.07
C HIS A 27 3.44 2.14 -7.61
N GLY A 28 3.76 3.43 -7.43
CA GLY A 28 3.03 4.56 -8.03
C GLY A 28 2.05 5.27 -7.10
N LEU A 29 1.79 4.73 -5.91
CA LEU A 29 0.88 5.34 -4.95
C LEU A 29 1.61 6.37 -4.08
N ASN A 30 1.54 7.63 -4.49
CA ASN A 30 2.05 8.74 -3.69
C ASN A 30 1.00 9.21 -2.68
N LEU A 31 1.33 9.07 -1.40
CA LEU A 31 0.46 9.40 -0.27
C LEU A 31 0.63 10.87 0.19
N GLY A 32 1.58 11.59 -0.41
CA GLY A 32 1.89 12.98 -0.09
C GLY A 32 2.62 13.18 1.24
N GLU A 33 3.01 14.42 1.54
CA GLU A 33 3.44 14.81 2.88
C GLU A 33 2.21 14.93 3.79
N GLY A 34 2.18 14.13 4.86
CA GLY A 34 1.17 14.22 5.90
C GLY A 34 0.04 13.18 5.86
N PHE A 35 -0.12 12.37 4.80
CA PHE A 35 -1.18 11.34 4.74
C PHE A 35 -2.56 11.90 5.14
N VAL A 36 -2.81 13.16 4.76
CA VAL A 36 -3.87 14.02 5.32
C VAL A 36 -5.24 13.74 4.71
N ASP A 37 -5.28 13.01 3.59
CA ASP A 37 -6.54 12.59 2.99
C ASP A 37 -7.12 11.41 3.77
N VAL A 38 -7.97 11.75 4.75
CA VAL A 38 -8.69 10.82 5.62
C VAL A 38 -9.38 9.70 4.83
N LEU A 39 -9.76 9.95 3.57
CA LEU A 39 -10.38 8.98 2.67
C LEU A 39 -9.40 7.91 2.18
N SER A 40 -8.18 8.28 1.76
CA SER A 40 -7.15 7.34 1.29
C SER A 40 -6.61 6.43 2.40
N GLN A 41 -6.86 6.73 3.67
CA GLN A 41 -6.50 5.85 4.79
C GLN A 41 -7.42 4.62 4.89
N TYR A 42 -8.70 4.76 4.51
CA TYR A 42 -9.67 3.67 4.57
C TYR A 42 -9.83 2.93 3.25
N GLU A 43 -9.31 3.53 2.17
CA GLU A 43 -9.22 2.93 0.85
C GLU A 43 -8.42 1.62 0.85
N SER A 44 -8.90 0.65 0.06
CA SER A 44 -8.21 -0.62 -0.21
C SER A 44 -7.16 -0.47 -1.31
N LEU A 45 -6.12 -1.31 -1.30
CA LEU A 45 -5.13 -1.31 -2.40
C LEU A 45 -5.77 -1.51 -3.79
N GLU A 46 -6.83 -2.32 -3.87
CA GLU A 46 -7.64 -2.51 -5.09
C GLU A 46 -8.32 -1.24 -5.57
N GLU A 47 -8.88 -0.44 -4.66
CA GLU A 47 -9.55 0.81 -4.99
C GLU A 47 -8.54 1.83 -5.52
N ALA A 48 -7.39 1.96 -4.85
CA ALA A 48 -6.29 2.81 -5.30
C ALA A 48 -5.79 2.41 -6.72
N ALA A 49 -5.78 1.11 -7.02
CA ALA A 49 -5.45 0.62 -8.36
C ALA A 49 -6.54 0.95 -9.39
N ARG A 50 -7.81 0.80 -8.99
CA ARG A 50 -8.96 1.10 -9.84
C ARG A 50 -9.07 2.59 -10.17
N GLU A 51 -8.70 3.46 -9.25
CA GLU A 51 -8.59 4.91 -9.48
C GLU A 51 -7.37 5.31 -10.32
N GLY A 52 -6.51 4.36 -10.68
CA GLY A 52 -5.28 4.59 -11.44
C GLY A 52 -4.16 5.25 -10.62
N ARG A 53 -4.32 5.33 -9.29
CA ARG A 53 -3.33 5.87 -8.36
C ARG A 53 -2.25 4.85 -8.00
N LEU A 54 -2.57 3.56 -8.07
CA LEU A 54 -1.62 2.47 -7.94
C LEU A 54 -1.41 1.81 -9.31
N ARG A 55 -0.17 1.83 -9.80
CA ARG A 55 0.17 1.28 -11.12
C ARG A 55 0.28 -0.23 -11.11
N ASP A 56 0.73 -0.80 -10.00
CA ASP A 56 1.11 -2.19 -9.90
C ASP A 56 0.69 -2.78 -8.56
N LEU A 57 -0.54 -3.30 -8.52
CA LEU A 57 -1.15 -3.88 -7.33
C LEU A 57 -0.54 -5.24 -6.97
N ASP A 58 -0.41 -6.13 -7.95
CA ASP A 58 0.12 -7.47 -7.72
C ASP A 58 1.58 -7.46 -7.28
N GLY A 59 2.43 -6.66 -7.92
CA GLY A 59 3.83 -6.54 -7.49
C GLY A 59 3.98 -5.85 -6.14
N LEU A 60 3.09 -4.89 -5.80
CA LEU A 60 3.04 -4.33 -4.46
C LEU A 60 2.71 -5.40 -3.42
N ILE A 61 1.65 -6.20 -3.64
CA ILE A 61 1.26 -7.28 -2.73
C ILE A 61 2.40 -8.30 -2.59
N PHE A 62 3.06 -8.65 -3.70
CA PHE A 62 4.20 -9.56 -3.67
C PHE A 62 5.35 -8.99 -2.83
N ALA A 63 5.71 -7.72 -3.04
CA ALA A 63 6.76 -7.04 -2.29
C ALA A 63 6.40 -6.93 -0.81
N LEU A 64 5.16 -6.54 -0.49
CA LEU A 64 4.61 -6.47 0.86
C LEU A 64 4.58 -7.82 1.57
N ASN A 65 4.49 -8.95 0.87
CA ASN A 65 4.57 -10.26 1.51
C ASN A 65 6.00 -10.82 1.55
N ASN A 66 6.90 -10.39 0.66
CA ASN A 66 8.27 -10.96 0.55
C ASN A 66 9.40 -10.12 1.14
N ALA A 67 9.26 -8.80 1.32
CA ALA A 67 10.39 -8.00 1.82
C ALA A 67 10.78 -8.25 3.29
N SER A 68 10.06 -9.14 4.00
CA SER A 68 10.39 -9.61 5.36
C SER A 68 11.29 -10.86 5.39
N LYS A 69 12.06 -11.13 4.34
CA LYS A 69 12.96 -12.31 4.28
C LYS A 69 14.44 -12.02 4.58
N LYS A 70 14.76 -10.89 5.21
CA LYS A 70 16.15 -10.56 5.56
C LYS A 70 16.33 -10.20 7.03
#